data_AF-A0AAW9QEW0-F1
#
_entry.id   AF-A0AAW9QEW0-F1
#
_cell.length_a   1.000
_cell.length_b   1.000
_cell.length_c   1.000
_cell.angle_alpha   90.00
_cell.angle_beta   90.00
_cell.angle_gamma   90.00
#
_symmetry.space_group_name_H-M   'P 1'
#
loop_
_entity.id
_entity.type
_entity.pdbx_description
1 polymer ?
#
loop_
_entity_poly.entity_id
_entity_poly.type
_entity_poly.pdbx_seq_one_letter_code
_entity_poly.pdbx_strand_id
1 'polypeptide(L)' 'MSISQITAFARKAEEDSTLGEKLKTCERAKQLVALSQEYGFNFAEEELYPPNEPQFAAEQLHPRMVQALLR' A
#
# COMPACT_ATOMS: atom_id res chain seq x y z
N MET A 1 -11.09 5.10 -9.54
CA MET A 1 -10.97 6.13 -8.47
C MET A 1 -9.94 5.74 -7.41
N SER A 2 -9.68 4.45 -7.21
CA SER A 2 -8.86 3.97 -6.10
C SER A 2 -7.35 4.00 -6.33
N ILE A 3 -6.86 4.00 -7.58
CA ILE A 3 -5.41 4.21 -7.84
C ILE A 3 -4.94 5.52 -7.20
N SER A 4 -5.72 6.59 -7.33
CA SER A 4 -5.43 7.87 -6.68
C SER A 4 -5.40 7.76 -5.15
N GLN A 5 -6.24 6.91 -4.55
CA GLN A 5 -6.22 6.66 -3.12
C GLN A 5 -5.01 5.82 -2.68
N ILE A 6 -4.63 4.81 -3.46
CA ILE A 6 -3.47 3.97 -3.20
C ILE A 6 -2.19 4.82 -3.28
N THR A 7 -2.05 5.65 -4.32
CA THR A 7 -0.91 6.57 -4.45
C THR A 7 -0.89 7.62 -3.34
N ALA A 8 -2.06 8.15 -2.94
CA ALA A 8 -2.15 9.07 -1.82
C ALA A 8 -1.79 8.41 -0.48
N PHE A 9 -2.18 7.14 -0.29
CA PHE A 9 -1.82 6.34 0.87
C PHE A 9 -0.32 6.03 0.90
N ALA A 10 0.27 5.68 -0.23
CA ALA A 10 1.72 5.48 -0.36
C ALA A 10 2.49 6.76 0.00
N ARG A 11 2.10 7.91 -0.55
CA ARG A 11 2.69 9.21 -0.19
C ARG A 11 2.53 9.52 1.31
N LYS A 12 1.36 9.24 1.88
CA LYS A 12 1.13 9.47 3.30
C LYS A 12 2.00 8.56 4.17
N ALA A 13 2.25 7.31 3.75
CA ALA A 13 3.15 6.40 4.44
C ALA A 13 4.63 6.83 4.36
N GLU A 14 4.96 7.64 3.36
CA GLU A 14 6.25 8.32 3.20
C GLU A 14 6.39 9.52 4.13
N GLU A 15 5.32 10.31 4.29
CA GLU A 15 5.28 11.48 5.17
C GLU A 15 5.14 11.12 6.66
N ASP A 16 4.40 10.05 6.97
CA ASP A 16 4.15 9.58 8.33
C ASP A 16 4.96 8.32 8.64
N SER A 17 6.05 8.48 9.41
CA SER A 17 6.93 7.38 9.82
C SER A 17 6.18 6.25 10.54
N THR A 18 5.12 6.56 11.29
CA THR A 18 4.31 5.54 12.00
C THR A 18 3.55 4.67 11.00
N LEU A 19 2.97 5.30 9.97
CA LEU A 19 2.28 4.60 8.91
C LEU A 19 3.27 3.80 8.05
N GLY A 20 4.43 4.36 7.73
CA GLY A 20 5.50 3.68 6.99
C GLY A 20 6.00 2.42 7.72
N GLU A 21 6.18 2.48 9.04
CA GLU A 21 6.52 1.29 9.83
C GLU A 21 5.40 0.23 9.80
N LYS A 22 4.14 0.63 9.99
CA LYS A 22 3.00 -0.30 9.91
C LYS A 22 2.87 -0.93 8.52
N LEU A 23 3.09 -0.15 7.46
CA LEU A 23 3.07 -0.61 6.07
C LEU A 23 4.15 -1.67 5.83
N LYS A 24 5.35 -1.47 6.36
CA LYS A 24 6.45 -2.45 6.32
C LYS A 24 6.16 -3.72 7.10
N THR A 25 5.30 -3.68 8.11
CA THR A 25 4.87 -4.89 8.85
C THR A 25 3.72 -5.64 8.17
N CYS A 26 3.07 -5.05 7.16
CA CYS A 26 2.02 -5.71 6.41
C CYS A 26 2.60 -6.76 5.46
N GLU A 27 2.40 -8.03 5.77
CA GLU A 27 2.86 -9.14 4.92
C GLU A 27 1.81 -9.60 3.90
N ARG A 28 0.57 -9.14 4.04
CA ARG A 28 -0.58 -9.55 3.22
C ARG A 28 -1.39 -8.34 2.75
N ALA A 29 -1.92 -8.40 1.53
CA ALA A 29 -2.69 -7.32 0.93
C ALA A 29 -3.94 -6.96 1.76
N LYS A 30 -4.70 -7.95 2.26
CA LYS A 30 -5.77 -7.72 3.25
C LYS A 30 -5.39 -6.91 4.49
N GLN A 31 -4.14 -7.02 5.00
CA GLN A 31 -3.69 -6.22 6.15
C GLN A 31 -3.43 -4.78 5.72
N LEU A 32 -2.88 -4.60 4.52
CA LEU A 32 -2.65 -3.29 3.92
C LEU A 32 -3.98 -2.58 3.64
N VAL A 33 -4.99 -3.29 3.14
CA VAL A 33 -6.36 -2.78 2.94
C VAL A 33 -7.03 -2.40 4.28
N ALA A 34 -6.90 -3.25 5.30
CA ALA A 34 -7.43 -2.91 6.63
C ALA A 34 -6.74 -1.65 7.21
N LEU A 35 -5.41 -1.58 7.08
CA LEU A 35 -4.63 -0.43 7.51
C LEU A 35 -5.02 0.84 6.74
N SER A 36 -5.26 0.74 5.44
CA SER A 36 -5.65 1.90 4.64
C SER A 36 -7.01 2.46 5.07
N GLN A 37 -7.97 1.58 5.41
CA GLN A 37 -9.27 1.95 5.97
C GLN A 37 -9.16 2.68 7.31
N GLU A 38 -8.25 2.26 8.20
CA GLU A 38 -7.97 2.97 9.46
C GLU A 38 -7.50 4.42 9.22
N TYR A 39 -6.81 4.66 8.11
CA TYR A 39 -6.28 5.99 7.74
C TYR A 39 -7.22 6.77 6.81
N GLY A 40 -8.43 6.24 6.53
CA GLY A 40 -9.47 6.89 5.73
C GLY A 40 -9.34 6.65 4.22
N PHE A 41 -8.52 5.69 3.80
CA PHE A 41 -8.42 5.26 2.40
C PHE A 41 -9.23 3.99 2.21
N ASN A 42 -9.98 3.91 1.11
CA ASN A 42 -10.87 2.81 0.83
C ASN A 42 -10.57 2.28 -0.58
N PHE A 43 -9.75 1.24 -0.63
CA PHE A 43 -9.40 0.52 -1.85
C PHE A 43 -9.45 -0.99 -1.61
N ALA A 44 -9.82 -1.76 -2.63
CA ALA A 44 -9.89 -3.21 -2.53
C ALA A 44 -8.53 -3.87 -2.82
N GLU A 45 -8.37 -5.12 -2.38
CA GLU A 45 -7.17 -5.92 -2.67
C GLU A 45 -6.94 -6.08 -4.18
N GLU A 46 -8.01 -6.23 -4.96
CA GLU A 46 -7.95 -6.32 -6.43
C GLU A 46 -7.34 -5.08 -7.08
N GLU A 47 -7.44 -3.93 -6.42
CA GLU A 47 -6.94 -2.65 -6.94
C GLU A 47 -5.45 -2.44 -6.64
N LEU A 48 -4.87 -3.26 -5.75
CA LEU A 48 -3.43 -3.25 -5.44
C LEU A 48 -2.57 -3.93 -6.51
N TYR A 49 -3.18 -4.69 -7.42
CA TYR A 49 -2.50 -5.36 -8.53
C TYR A 49 -2.80 -4.68 -9.89
N PRO A 50 -2.57 -3.36 -10.06
CA PRO A 50 -2.85 -2.72 -11.33
C PRO A 50 -1.82 -3.17 -12.39
N PRO A 51 -2.26 -3.38 -13.64
CA PRO A 51 -1.44 -3.97 -14.69
C PRO A 51 -0.36 -3.04 -15.28
N ASN A 52 -0.38 -1.74 -14.99
CA ASN A 52 0.39 -0.75 -15.75
C ASN A 52 1.54 -0.09 -14.98
N GLU A 53 1.38 0.24 -13.70
CA GLU A 53 2.35 1.07 -13.00
C GLU A 53 2.34 0.75 -11.49
N PRO A 54 3.48 0.73 -10.81
CA PRO A 54 3.56 0.50 -9.37
C PRO A 54 3.18 1.76 -8.56
N GLN A 55 2.30 1.63 -7.56
CA GLN A 55 1.80 2.75 -6.74
C GLN A 55 2.60 2.93 -5.45
N PHE A 56 3.41 1.93 -5.08
CA PHE A 56 4.26 1.94 -3.90
C PHE A 56 5.72 1.79 -4.31
N ALA A 57 6.61 2.41 -3.55
CA ALA A 57 8.03 2.11 -3.65
C ALA A 57 8.37 0.81 -2.91
N ALA A 58 9.37 0.07 -3.41
CA ALA A 58 9.81 -1.18 -2.79
C ALA A 58 10.28 -0.97 -1.33
N GLU A 59 10.81 0.21 -1.02
CA GLU A 59 11.27 0.59 0.32
C GLU A 59 10.14 0.89 1.30
N GLN A 60 8.91 1.10 0.81
CA GLN A 60 7.73 1.36 1.63
C GLN A 60 7.01 0.08 2.04
N LEU A 61 7.16 -0.98 1.26
CA LEU A 61 6.45 -2.24 1.45
C LEU A 61 7.33 -3.31 2.11
N HIS A 62 6.68 -4.28 2.76
CA HIS A 62 7.36 -5.50 3.18
C HIS A 62 7.90 -6.27 1.94
N PRO A 63 9.05 -6.96 2.01
CA PRO A 63 9.61 -7.71 0.88
C PRO A 63 8.64 -8.70 0.23
N ARG A 64 7.72 -9.30 1.02
CA ARG A 64 6.65 -10.16 0.49
C ARG A 64 5.63 -9.40 -0.34
N MET A 65 5.28 -8.17 0.05
CA MET A 65 4.37 -7.31 -0.69
C MET A 65 5.04 -6.72 -1.91
N VAL A 66 6.32 -6.36 -1.84
CA VAL A 66 7.13 -6.00 -3.02
C VAL A 66 7.05 -7.11 -4.07
N GLN A 67 7.32 -8.36 -3.69
CA GLN A 67 7.27 -9.47 -4.63
C GLN A 67 5.85 -9.78 -5.15
N ALA A 68 4.81 -9.41 -4.41
CA ALA A 68 3.42 -9.63 -4.82
C ALA A 68 2.90 -8.51 -5.72
N LEU A 69 3.23 -7.25 -5.43
CA LEU A 69 2.65 -6.05 -6.04
C LEU A 69 3.55 -5.43 -7.11
N LEU A 70 4.87 -5.52 -6.97
CA LEU A 70 5.88 -4.90 -7.85
C LEU A 70 6.56 -5.92 -8.77
N ARG A 71 5.84 -7.00 -9.10
CA ARG A 71 6.39 -8.20 -9.73
C ARG A 71 6.71 -8.00 -11.21
#